data_AF-U9SWS8-F1
#
_entry.id   AF-U9SWS8-F1
#
_cell.length_a   1.000
_cell.length_b   1.000
_cell.length_c   1.000
_cell.angle_alpha   90.00
_cell.angle_beta   90.00
_cell.angle_gamma   90.00
#
_symmetry.space_group_name_H-M   'P 1'
#
loop_
_entity.id
_entity.type
_entity.pdbx_description
1 polymer ?
#
loop_
_entity_poly.entity_id
_entity_poly.type
_entity_poly.pdbx_seq_one_letter_code
_entity_poly.pdbx_strand_id
1 'polypeptide(L)'
;KKSNKNIIQQVITGHKPGDDGTSQVRDILVYDIPVSWTPEEILQKLTLWEKTISLQTKQQKKYQTVRLKIELTSFRLTQFEGNDDPVWTTDLGGYRFSGFQQGGHSKKENNV
;
A
#
# COMPACT_ATOMS: atom_id res chain seq x y z
N LYS A 1 28.27 14.54 11.51
CA LYS A 1 27.99 13.08 11.59
C LYS A 1 26.64 12.82 10.88
N LYS A 2 26.64 12.49 9.58
CA LYS A 2 25.40 12.23 8.82
C LYS A 2 24.82 10.90 9.30
N SER A 3 23.76 10.96 10.10
CA SER A 3 23.03 9.76 10.48
C SER A 3 22.19 9.33 9.28
N ASN A 4 22.68 8.36 8.51
CA ASN A 4 21.86 7.62 7.54
C ASN A 4 20.86 6.76 8.33
N LYS A 5 19.83 7.39 8.91
CA LYS A 5 18.73 6.68 9.51
C LYS A 5 17.80 6.34 8.35
N ASN A 6 17.83 5.10 7.89
CA ASN A 6 16.69 4.59 7.14
C ASN A 6 15.56 4.47 8.16
N ILE A 7 14.80 5.55 8.34
CA ILE A 7 13.69 5.59 9.29
C ILE A 7 12.55 4.80 8.66
N ILE A 8 12.26 3.66 9.27
CA ILE A 8 11.07 2.87 8.97
C ILE A 8 10.06 3.19 10.06
N GLN A 9 8.90 3.70 9.68
CA GLN A 9 7.80 3.97 10.62
C GLN A 9 6.66 3.01 10.29
N GLN A 10 6.04 2.41 11.31
CA GLN A 10 4.93 1.49 11.13
C GLN A 10 3.75 1.91 11.99
N VAL A 11 2.58 1.98 11.38
CA VAL A 11 1.30 2.24 12.04
C VAL A 11 0.40 1.02 11.82
N ILE A 12 -0.13 0.47 12.92
CA ILE A 12 -1.06 -0.66 12.89
C ILE A 12 -2.40 -0.13 13.40
N THR A 13 -3.43 -0.15 12.56
CA THR A 13 -4.74 0.47 12.86
C THR A 13 -5.63 -0.39 13.77
N GLY A 14 -5.16 -1.57 14.19
CA GLY A 14 -5.91 -2.51 15.03
C GLY A 14 -7.08 -3.22 14.34
N HIS A 15 -7.33 -2.93 13.06
CA HIS A 15 -8.40 -3.54 12.28
C HIS A 15 -8.10 -5.03 12.03
N LYS A 16 -9.08 -5.89 12.37
CA LYS A 16 -9.05 -7.32 12.06
C LYS A 16 -9.90 -7.53 10.79
N PRO A 17 -9.36 -8.13 9.71
CA PRO A 17 -10.13 -8.41 8.50
C PRO A 17 -11.32 -9.34 8.83
N GLY A 18 -12.39 -9.26 8.04
CA GLY A 18 -13.60 -10.10 8.19
C GLY A 18 -13.32 -11.61 8.08
N ASP A 19 -14.27 -12.43 8.55
CA ASP A 19 -14.21 -13.91 8.60
C ASP A 19 -14.03 -14.58 7.22
N ASP A 20 -14.42 -13.88 6.16
CA ASP A 20 -14.20 -14.16 4.72
C ASP A 20 -12.73 -13.94 4.28
N GLY A 21 -11.82 -14.18 5.22
CA GLY A 21 -10.50 -13.62 5.35
C GLY A 21 -9.57 -13.78 4.16
N THR A 22 -8.80 -12.71 3.94
CA THR A 22 -7.61 -12.57 3.07
C THR A 22 -7.84 -12.29 1.59
N SER A 23 -8.95 -12.73 0.99
CA SER A 23 -9.17 -12.55 -0.45
C SER A 23 -9.30 -11.09 -0.87
N GLN A 24 -9.76 -10.21 0.03
CA GLN A 24 -9.91 -8.77 -0.20
C GLN A 24 -8.74 -7.93 0.30
N VAL A 25 -7.81 -8.53 1.04
CA VAL A 25 -6.65 -7.81 1.57
C VAL A 25 -5.58 -7.73 0.49
N ARG A 26 -5.09 -6.51 0.22
CA ARG A 26 -4.00 -6.29 -0.74
C ARG A 26 -2.83 -5.60 -0.07
N ASP A 27 -1.63 -6.04 -0.41
CA ASP A 27 -0.37 -5.37 -0.09
C ASP A 27 0.00 -4.51 -1.29
N ILE A 28 0.03 -3.21 -1.06
CA ILE A 28 0.22 -2.19 -2.06
C ILE A 28 1.48 -1.41 -1.70
N LEU A 29 2.37 -1.26 -2.67
CA LEU A 29 3.55 -0.42 -2.52
C LEU A 29 3.38 0.87 -3.30
N VAL A 30 3.45 2.00 -2.61
CA VAL A 30 3.30 3.35 -3.16
C VAL A 30 4.64 4.07 -3.15
N TYR A 31 5.00 4.65 -4.28
CA TYR A 31 6.24 5.38 -4.48
C TYR A 31 6.01 6.90 -4.51
N ASP A 32 7.11 7.65 -4.52
CA ASP A 32 7.16 9.10 -4.74
C ASP A 32 6.37 9.97 -3.74
N ILE A 33 6.11 9.45 -2.54
CA ILE A 33 5.50 10.25 -1.47
C ILE A 33 6.55 11.23 -0.93
N PRO A 34 6.26 12.54 -0.82
CA PRO A 34 7.17 13.49 -0.21
C PRO A 34 7.48 13.09 1.24
N VAL A 35 8.75 13.21 1.64
CA VAL A 35 9.16 12.96 3.04
C VAL A 35 8.56 13.96 4.03
N SER A 36 8.03 15.07 3.54
CA SER A 36 7.35 16.06 4.36
C SER A 36 6.01 15.56 4.92
N TRP A 37 5.46 14.47 4.37
CA TRP A 37 4.20 13.91 4.83
C TRP A 37 4.42 12.93 5.98
N THR A 38 3.73 13.16 7.09
CA THR A 38 3.80 12.26 8.23
C THR A 38 3.02 10.97 7.97
N PRO A 39 3.35 9.85 8.66
CA PRO A 39 2.56 8.62 8.57
C PRO A 39 1.08 8.84 8.87
N GLU A 40 0.74 9.76 9.78
CA GLU A 40 -0.64 10.10 10.12
C GLU A 40 -1.36 10.82 8.97
N GLU A 41 -0.72 11.79 8.32
CA GLU A 41 -1.29 12.50 7.16
C GLU A 41 -1.54 11.55 5.99
N ILE A 42 -0.58 10.64 5.75
CA ILE A 42 -0.70 9.58 4.75
C ILE A 42 -1.86 8.65 5.12
N LEU A 43 -1.93 8.22 6.37
CA LEU A 43 -3.00 7.36 6.85
C LEU A 43 -4.37 8.03 6.73
N GLN A 44 -4.52 9.31 7.07
CA GLN A 44 -5.78 10.04 6.93
C GLN A 44 -6.23 10.09 5.47
N LYS A 45 -5.31 10.40 4.55
CA LYS A 45 -5.59 10.40 3.12
C LYS A 45 -5.96 9.01 2.61
N LEU A 46 -5.36 7.94 3.12
CA LEU A 46 -5.67 6.56 2.73
C LEU A 46 -6.94 6.00 3.39
N THR A 47 -7.26 6.45 4.61
CA THR A 47 -8.47 6.04 5.33
C THR A 47 -9.74 6.61 4.70
N LEU A 48 -9.63 7.74 4.00
CA LEU A 48 -10.71 8.28 3.15
C LEU A 48 -11.09 7.31 2.02
N TRP A 49 -10.17 6.42 1.62
CA TRP A 49 -10.36 5.53 0.48
C TRP A 49 -11.01 4.23 0.89
N GLU A 50 -10.41 3.52 1.84
CA GLU A 50 -10.89 2.23 2.34
C GLU A 50 -10.31 1.93 3.74
N LYS A 51 -10.60 0.75 4.28
CA LYS A 51 -10.13 0.29 5.59
C LYS A 51 -8.66 -0.14 5.57
N THR A 52 -7.79 0.77 6.00
CA THR A 52 -6.35 0.50 6.17
C THR A 52 -6.08 -0.41 7.37
N ILE A 53 -5.38 -1.52 7.16
CA ILE A 53 -4.98 -2.49 8.19
C ILE A 53 -3.62 -2.12 8.80
N SER A 54 -2.65 -1.81 7.94
CA SER A 54 -1.32 -1.38 8.38
C SER A 54 -0.65 -0.49 7.34
N LEU A 55 0.14 0.45 7.83
CA LEU A 55 0.96 1.35 7.04
C LEU A 55 2.42 1.22 7.48
N GLN A 56 3.33 1.07 6.53
CA GLN A 56 4.76 1.16 6.78
C GLN A 56 5.36 2.18 5.82
N THR A 57 6.08 3.17 6.35
CA THR A 57 6.80 4.15 5.55
C THR A 57 8.29 3.86 5.62
N LYS A 58 8.99 4.09 4.51
CA LYS A 58 10.45 3.98 4.42
C LYS A 58 10.98 5.21 3.71
N GLN A 59 11.69 6.05 4.45
CA GLN A 59 12.30 7.25 3.88
C GLN A 59 13.44 6.90 2.91
N GLN A 60 13.42 7.51 1.72
CA GLN A 60 14.39 7.40 0.65
C GLN A 60 14.77 8.78 0.09
N LYS A 61 15.81 9.41 0.65
CA LYS A 61 16.26 10.76 0.30
C LYS A 61 15.13 11.80 0.50
N LYS A 62 14.64 12.41 -0.59
CA LYS A 62 13.58 13.44 -0.59
C LYS A 62 12.16 12.86 -0.68
N TYR A 63 12.06 11.56 -0.95
CA TYR A 63 10.79 10.84 -1.02
C TYR A 63 10.76 9.75 0.04
N GLN A 64 9.63 9.10 0.19
CA GLN A 64 9.44 7.90 0.97
C GLN A 64 8.56 6.92 0.20
N THR A 65 8.81 5.63 0.45
CA THR A 65 7.97 4.55 -0.03
C THR A 65 6.99 4.18 1.06
N VAL A 66 5.76 3.91 0.69
CA VAL A 66 4.70 3.52 1.62
C VAL A 66 4.21 2.14 1.24
N ARG A 67 4.40 1.18 2.14
CA ARG A 67 3.83 -0.15 2.05
C ARG A 67 2.53 -0.16 2.84
N LEU A 68 1.44 -0.41 2.15
CA LEU A 68 0.08 -0.33 2.65
C LEU A 68 -0.54 -1.72 2.60
N LYS A 69 -1.13 -2.15 3.71
CA LYS A 69 -2.02 -3.30 3.75
C LYS A 69 -3.43 -2.78 3.94
N ILE A 70 -4.30 -3.02 2.97
CA ILE A 70 -5.66 -2.49 2.94
C ILE A 70 -6.66 -3.59 2.61
N GLU A 71 -7.84 -3.52 3.22
CA GLU A 71 -8.99 -4.35 2.85
C GLU A 71 -9.80 -3.59 1.81
N LEU A 72 -9.84 -4.12 0.58
CA LEU A 72 -10.60 -3.52 -0.51
C LEU A 72 -12.04 -4.05 -0.50
N THR A 73 -13.00 -3.16 -0.70
CA THR A 73 -14.37 -3.58 -1.02
C THR A 73 -14.41 -4.36 -2.34
N SER A 74 -15.39 -5.24 -2.52
CA SER A 74 -15.54 -6.05 -3.74
C SER A 74 -15.51 -5.20 -5.03
N PHE A 75 -16.09 -4.00 -5.00
CA PHE A 75 -16.07 -3.07 -6.12
C PHE A 75 -14.64 -2.61 -6.47
N ARG A 76 -13.86 -2.17 -5.46
CA ARG A 76 -12.47 -1.76 -5.66
C ARG A 76 -11.57 -2.94 -6.00
N LEU A 77 -11.87 -4.13 -5.48
CA LEU A 77 -11.16 -5.36 -5.80
C LEU A 77 -11.28 -5.68 -7.29
N THR A 78 -12.49 -5.63 -7.85
CA THR A 78 -12.70 -5.87 -9.29
C THR A 78 -12.00 -4.82 -10.15
N GLN A 79 -11.95 -3.56 -9.72
CA GLN A 79 -11.16 -2.52 -10.42
C GLN A 79 -9.65 -2.76 -10.32
N PHE A 80 -9.19 -3.28 -9.19
CA PHE A 80 -7.79 -3.58 -8.94
C PHE A 80 -7.32 -4.81 -9.73
N GLU A 81 -8.15 -5.85 -9.82
CA GLU A 81 -7.85 -7.11 -10.53
C GLU A 81 -8.14 -7.06 -12.03
N GLY A 82 -9.12 -6.24 -12.44
CA GLY A 82 -9.49 -6.07 -13.85
C GLY A 82 -8.58 -5.14 -14.64
N ASN A 83 -7.51 -4.63 -14.02
CA ASN A 83 -6.51 -3.81 -14.69
C ASN A 83 -5.34 -4.70 -15.15
N ASP A 84 -5.17 -4.85 -16.46
CA ASP A 84 -4.03 -5.57 -17.06
C ASP A 84 -2.69 -4.87 -16.79
N ASP A 85 -2.70 -3.58 -16.41
CA ASP A 85 -1.52 -2.86 -16.02
C ASP A 85 -1.22 -3.03 -14.52
N PRO A 86 -0.03 -3.53 -14.13
CA PRO A 86 0.32 -3.75 -12.73
C PRO A 86 0.54 -2.42 -11.97
N VAL A 87 0.52 -1.28 -12.67
CA VAL A 87 0.58 0.05 -12.11
C VAL A 87 -0.82 0.57 -11.86
N TRP A 88 -1.31 0.41 -10.62
CA TRP A 88 -2.50 1.14 -10.22
C TRP A 88 -2.13 2.62 -10.05
N THR A 89 -2.76 3.49 -10.84
CA THR A 89 -2.58 4.94 -10.71
C THR A 89 -3.80 5.52 -10.02
N THR A 90 -3.63 6.04 -8.80
CA THR A 90 -4.72 6.77 -8.12
C THR A 90 -4.34 8.21 -7.82
N ASP A 91 -5.34 9.07 -7.76
CA ASP A 91 -5.17 10.46 -7.33
C ASP A 91 -5.45 10.57 -5.83
N LEU A 92 -4.44 10.70 -4.95
CA LEU A 92 -4.68 11.05 -3.52
C LEU A 92 -4.61 12.57 -3.33
N GLY A 93 -5.59 13.29 -3.89
CA GLY A 93 -5.74 14.72 -3.71
C GLY A 93 -4.74 15.53 -4.55
N GLY A 94 -4.76 15.31 -5.86
CA GLY A 94 -3.95 16.03 -6.87
C GLY A 94 -2.58 15.41 -7.16
N TYR A 95 -2.26 14.27 -6.54
CA TYR A 95 -1.01 13.55 -6.72
C TYR A 95 -1.29 12.19 -7.33
N ARG A 96 -0.66 11.88 -8.47
CA ARG A 96 -0.70 10.54 -9.06
C ARG A 96 0.24 9.63 -8.29
N PHE A 97 -0.33 8.57 -7.74
CA PHE A 97 0.42 7.50 -7.11
C PHE A 97 0.38 6.29 -8.01
N SER A 98 1.54 5.89 -8.50
CA SER A 98 1.74 4.55 -9.05
C SER A 98 2.02 3.61 -7.89
N GLY A 99 1.22 2.57 -7.73
CA GLY A 99 1.67 1.45 -6.93
C GLY A 99 1.63 0.13 -7.68
N PHE A 100 2.29 -0.84 -7.09
CA PHE A 100 2.50 -2.15 -7.69
C PHE A 100 1.96 -3.22 -6.75
N GLN A 101 1.24 -4.20 -7.29
CA GLN A 101 0.93 -5.40 -6.54
C GLN A 101 2.24 -6.15 -6.29
N GLN A 102 2.67 -6.30 -5.04
CA GLN A 102 3.70 -7.29 -4.75
C GLN A 102 3.10 -8.65 -5.10
N GLY A 103 3.49 -9.19 -6.25
CA GLY A 103 3.00 -10.45 -6.76
C GLY A 103 3.01 -11.49 -5.64
N GLY A 104 1.85 -12.11 -5.40
CA GLY A 104 1.81 -13.33 -4.62
C GLY A 104 2.85 -14.27 -5.20
N HIS A 105 3.62 -14.89 -4.31
CA HIS A 105 4.60 -15.90 -4.68
C HIS A 105 3.84 -17.04 -5.39
N SER A 106 3.69 -16.93 -6.72
CA SER A 106 3.12 -17.98 -7.54
C SER A 106 4.16 -19.08 -7.55
N LYS A 107 3.99 -20.06 -6.65
CA LYS A 107 4.64 -21.36 -6.81
C LYS A 107 4.18 -21.85 -8.18
N LYS A 108 5.04 -21.76 -9.18
CA LYS A 108 4.94 -22.62 -10.36
C LYS A 108 5.11 -24.04 -9.83
N GLU A 109 3.99 -24.72 -9.66
CA GLU A 109 3.96 -26.17 -9.53
C GLU A 109 4.42 -26.73 -10.87
N ASN A 110 5.69 -27.12 -10.93
CA ASN A 110 6.22 -27.92 -12.03
C ASN A 110 5.70 -29.33 -11.82
N ASN A 111 4.67 -29.70 -12.57
CA ASN A 111 4.37 -31.11 -12.84
C ASN A 111 5.40 -31.64 -13.85
N VAL A 112 6.20 -32.60 -13.42
CA VAL A 112 6.88 -33.59 -14.28
C VAL A 112 6.62 -34.96 -13.68
#